data_AF-A0A1R0H3S2-F1
#
_entry.id   AF-A0A1R0H3S2-F1
#
_cell.length_a   1.000
_cell.length_b   1.000
_cell.length_c   1.000
_cell.angle_alpha   90.00
_cell.angle_beta   90.00
_cell.angle_gamma   90.00
#
_symmetry.space_group_name_H-M   'P 1'
#
loop_
_entity.id
_entity.type
_entity.pdbx_description
1 polymer ?
#
loop_
_entity_poly.entity_id
_entity_poly.type
_entity_poly.pdbx_seq_one_letter_code
_entity_poly.pdbx_strand_id
1 'polypeptide(L)'
;MLKPMSGIDPKDIPKGEITTSSEPILYRKMMLKKYFNRLMTANYDMGYLKYLDFVARIHPFNPTGEVSIGVDFMHINAMLGYLAGLFTESLLKIDDWDSKTKFDTILAFNKFFYIQCDIFSRYYIPDGSDKGNSVDKIKLEKKEEEIKRLVVESRSSIPSAFGVSSAVGVLAGALFARYLLLK
;
A
#
# COMPACT_ATOMS: atom_id res chain seq x y z
N MET A 1 9.75 16.56 -6.93
CA MET A 1 8.61 15.64 -7.08
C MET A 1 9.09 14.27 -6.64
N LEU A 2 8.71 13.81 -5.44
CA LEU A 2 9.21 12.56 -4.87
C LEU A 2 8.54 11.38 -5.59
N LYS A 3 9.35 10.49 -6.16
CA LYS A 3 8.89 9.26 -6.83
C LYS A 3 8.00 8.48 -5.86
N PRO A 4 6.83 7.97 -6.29
CA PRO A 4 6.00 7.15 -5.43
C PRO A 4 6.81 5.96 -4.92
N MET A 5 7.05 5.89 -3.61
CA MET A 5 7.83 4.85 -2.96
C MET A 5 6.98 3.58 -2.85
N SER A 6 6.76 2.93 -4.00
CA SER A 6 6.57 1.49 -4.01
C SER A 6 7.76 0.88 -3.27
N GLY A 7 7.52 -0.19 -2.51
CA GLY A 7 8.59 -0.96 -1.88
C GLY A 7 9.77 -1.16 -2.85
N ILE A 8 10.98 -1.14 -2.27
CA ILE A 8 12.27 -1.43 -2.91
C ILE A 8 12.09 -2.24 -4.20
N ASP A 9 12.57 -1.69 -5.33
CA ASP A 9 12.54 -2.41 -6.61
C ASP A 9 13.12 -3.82 -6.35
N PRO A 10 12.48 -4.92 -6.79
CA PRO A 10 13.01 -6.26 -6.59
C PRO A 10 14.50 -6.41 -6.96
N LYS A 11 15.01 -5.55 -7.83
CA LYS A 11 16.43 -5.46 -8.23
C LYS A 11 17.34 -4.83 -7.18
N ASP A 12 16.79 -3.95 -6.35
CA ASP A 12 17.46 -3.23 -5.26
C ASP A 12 17.37 -4.00 -3.93
N ILE A 13 16.65 -5.14 -3.90
CA ILE A 13 16.68 -6.05 -2.74
C ILE A 13 18.12 -6.60 -2.64
N PRO A 14 18.82 -6.34 -1.52
CA PRO A 14 20.16 -6.86 -1.32
C PRO A 14 20.14 -8.38 -1.52
N LYS A 15 20.97 -8.90 -2.42
CA LYS A 15 21.08 -10.36 -2.68
C LYS A 15 21.73 -11.14 -1.51
N GLY A 16 21.87 -10.50 -0.35
CA GLY A 16 22.43 -11.07 0.87
C GLY A 16 21.40 -11.08 2.00
N GLU A 17 21.81 -11.58 3.17
CA GLU A 17 20.96 -11.64 4.34
C GLU A 17 20.51 -10.24 4.78
N ILE A 18 19.20 -10.04 4.95
CA ILE A 18 18.66 -8.76 5.42
C ILE A 18 18.88 -8.66 6.93
N THR A 19 19.85 -7.84 7.33
CA THR A 19 20.14 -7.54 8.74
C THR A 19 19.48 -6.23 9.18
N THR A 20 19.47 -5.97 10.49
CA THR A 20 18.85 -4.77 11.10
C THR A 20 19.46 -3.43 10.69
N SER A 21 20.66 -3.46 10.09
CA SER A 21 21.41 -2.33 9.54
C SER A 21 21.24 -2.17 8.02
N SER A 22 20.46 -3.05 7.38
CA SER A 22 20.16 -2.93 5.95
C SER A 22 19.37 -1.65 5.67
N GLU A 23 19.72 -0.95 4.58
CA GLU A 23 19.10 0.32 4.16
C GLU A 23 17.55 0.24 4.07
N PRO A 24 16.95 -0.83 3.51
CA PRO A 24 15.53 -1.13 3.59
C PRO A 24 14.89 -1.08 4.99
N ILE A 25 15.61 -1.57 6.00
CA ILE A 25 15.13 -1.65 7.38
C ILE A 25 15.30 -0.30 8.06
N LEU A 26 16.44 0.37 7.86
CA LEU A 26 16.69 1.70 8.40
C LEU A 26 15.66 2.71 7.91
N TYR A 27 15.32 2.67 6.62
CA TYR A 27 14.28 3.51 6.03
C TYR A 27 12.92 3.29 6.70
N ARG A 28 12.48 2.03 6.86
CA ARG A 28 11.21 1.69 7.53
C ARG A 28 11.20 2.13 8.99
N LYS A 29 12.30 1.97 9.72
CA LYS A 29 12.47 2.48 11.10
C LYS A 29 12.33 4.01 11.15
N MET A 30 12.95 4.72 10.21
CA MET A 30 12.83 6.18 10.11
C MET A 30 11.38 6.61 9.87
N MET A 31 10.68 5.95 8.94
CA MET A 31 9.27 6.28 8.65
C MET A 31 8.35 5.96 9.83
N LEU A 32 8.57 4.85 10.51
CA LEU A 32 7.85 4.51 11.73
C LEU A 32 8.05 5.56 12.84
N LYS A 33 9.30 6.04 13.02
CA LYS A 33 9.60 7.13 13.96
C LYS A 33 8.86 8.42 13.62
N LYS A 34 8.85 8.81 12.33
CA LYS A 34 8.11 10.01 11.85
C LYS A 34 6.62 9.87 12.10
N TYR A 35 6.06 8.69 11.82
CA TYR A 35 4.66 8.39 12.07
C TYR A 35 4.31 8.51 13.55
N PHE A 36 5.05 7.85 14.45
CA PHE A 36 4.80 7.97 15.90
C PHE A 36 4.95 9.40 16.41
N ASN A 37 5.97 10.14 15.96
CA ASN A 37 6.10 11.53 16.35
C ASN A 37 4.85 12.33 15.94
N ARG A 38 4.38 12.16 14.70
CA ARG A 38 3.15 12.80 14.23
C ARG A 38 1.92 12.38 15.05
N LEU A 39 1.80 11.10 15.40
CA LEU A 39 0.68 10.60 16.22
C LEU A 39 0.62 11.25 17.61
N MET A 40 1.79 11.46 18.22
CA MET A 40 1.87 11.93 19.61
C MET A 40 1.88 13.45 19.75
N THR A 41 2.27 14.19 18.71
CA THR A 41 2.50 15.65 18.81
C THR A 41 1.63 16.50 17.90
N ALA A 42 0.81 15.90 17.03
CA ALA A 42 -0.05 16.68 16.14
C ALA A 42 -1.29 17.22 16.87
N ASN A 43 -1.81 18.35 16.37
CA ASN A 43 -3.17 18.77 16.67
C ASN A 43 -4.15 17.79 16.02
N TYR A 44 -5.16 17.34 16.75
CA TYR A 44 -6.16 16.39 16.27
C TYR A 44 -7.23 17.08 15.41
N ASP A 45 -6.80 17.63 14.27
CA ASP A 45 -7.63 18.33 13.30
C ASP A 45 -7.92 17.46 12.06
N MET A 46 -8.65 18.03 11.09
CA MET A 46 -8.95 17.35 9.83
C MET A 46 -7.67 17.04 9.01
N GLY A 47 -6.60 17.82 9.16
CA GLY A 47 -5.32 17.55 8.50
C GLY A 47 -4.66 16.30 9.07
N TYR A 48 -4.74 16.11 10.40
CA TYR A 48 -4.30 14.90 11.06
C TYR A 48 -5.10 13.68 10.60
N LEU A 49 -6.42 13.78 10.53
CA LEU A 49 -7.25 12.67 10.02
C LEU A 49 -6.92 12.30 8.57
N LYS A 50 -6.73 13.29 7.69
CA LYS A 50 -6.29 13.05 6.30
C LYS A 50 -4.92 12.38 6.22
N TYR A 51 -4.02 12.71 7.15
CA TYR A 51 -2.72 12.05 7.25
C TYR A 51 -2.86 10.58 7.66
N LEU A 52 -3.68 10.27 8.68
CA LEU A 52 -3.94 8.88 9.09
C LEU A 52 -4.56 8.06 7.97
N ASP A 53 -5.55 8.64 7.30
CA ASP A 53 -6.21 8.07 6.12
C ASP A 53 -5.20 7.74 5.00
N PHE A 54 -4.32 8.70 4.67
CA PHE A 54 -3.25 8.49 3.70
C PHE A 54 -2.31 7.35 4.10
N VAL A 55 -1.83 7.35 5.35
CA VAL A 55 -0.92 6.29 5.85
C VAL A 55 -1.61 4.94 5.75
N ALA A 56 -2.86 4.81 6.16
CA ALA A 56 -3.58 3.55 6.05
C ALA A 56 -3.80 3.09 4.61
N ARG A 57 -4.10 4.02 3.70
CA ARG A 57 -4.36 3.73 2.27
C ARG A 57 -3.14 3.21 1.50
N ILE A 58 -1.91 3.59 1.87
CA ILE A 58 -0.70 3.16 1.14
C ILE A 58 -0.22 1.75 1.51
N HIS A 59 -0.76 1.14 2.58
CA HIS A 59 -0.28 -0.16 3.06
C HIS A 59 -0.81 -1.36 2.29
N PRO A 60 -2.12 -1.48 1.97
CA PRO A 60 -2.62 -2.60 1.18
C PRO A 60 -1.97 -2.65 -0.19
N PHE A 61 -1.94 -3.85 -0.79
CA PHE A 61 -1.56 -4.00 -2.18
C PHE A 61 -2.58 -3.31 -3.10
N ASN A 62 -2.11 -2.42 -3.97
CA ASN A 62 -2.95 -1.76 -4.97
C ASN A 62 -2.31 -1.91 -6.38
N PRO A 63 -2.96 -2.65 -7.31
CA PRO A 63 -2.43 -2.86 -8.65
C PRO A 63 -2.62 -1.67 -9.60
N THR A 64 -3.49 -0.71 -9.29
CA THR A 64 -3.91 0.37 -10.20
C THR A 64 -3.47 1.78 -9.76
N GLY A 65 -3.04 1.96 -8.51
CA GLY A 65 -2.87 3.28 -7.88
C GLY A 65 -1.48 3.58 -7.34
N GLU A 66 -1.08 4.84 -7.51
CA GLU A 66 0.17 5.47 -7.10
C GLU A 66 0.50 5.24 -5.61
N VAL A 67 1.64 4.59 -5.35
CA VAL A 67 2.23 4.25 -4.03
C VAL A 67 1.46 3.17 -3.23
N SER A 68 1.87 1.91 -3.39
CA SER A 68 1.48 0.81 -2.53
C SER A 68 2.71 0.11 -1.97
N ILE A 69 2.67 -0.22 -0.67
CA ILE A 69 3.74 -0.97 0.01
C ILE A 69 3.51 -2.48 -0.11
N GLY A 70 2.25 -2.93 -0.19
CA GLY A 70 1.90 -4.35 -0.29
C GLY A 70 2.12 -5.11 1.02
N VAL A 71 1.49 -4.65 2.10
CA VAL A 71 1.55 -5.28 3.41
C VAL A 71 0.20 -5.92 3.73
N ASP A 72 0.18 -7.20 4.09
CA ASP A 72 -1.03 -7.86 4.56
C ASP A 72 -1.49 -7.31 5.91
N PHE A 73 -2.80 -7.19 6.10
CA PHE A 73 -3.39 -6.67 7.33
C PHE A 73 -2.91 -7.41 8.58
N MET A 74 -2.73 -8.74 8.48
CA MET A 74 -2.23 -9.55 9.59
C MET A 74 -0.91 -9.03 10.16
N HIS A 75 0.00 -8.55 9.31
CA HIS A 75 1.28 -8.00 9.76
C HIS A 75 1.14 -6.65 10.45
N ILE A 76 0.22 -5.80 9.96
CA ILE A 76 -0.10 -4.51 10.60
C ILE A 76 -0.71 -4.76 11.98
N ASN A 77 -1.73 -5.61 12.04
CA ASN A 77 -2.41 -5.94 13.28
C ASN A 77 -1.45 -6.59 14.30
N ALA A 78 -0.58 -7.51 13.86
CA ALA A 78 0.43 -8.12 14.72
C ALA A 78 1.42 -7.08 15.29
N MET A 79 1.89 -6.14 14.46
CA MET A 79 2.78 -5.07 14.93
C MET A 79 2.10 -4.13 15.93
N LEU A 80 0.86 -3.69 15.65
CA LEU A 80 0.11 -2.82 16.55
C LEU A 80 -0.22 -3.52 17.88
N GLY A 81 -0.58 -4.80 17.84
CA GLY A 81 -0.80 -5.62 19.04
C GLY A 81 0.46 -5.78 19.88
N TYR A 82 1.61 -6.05 19.24
CA TYR A 82 2.90 -6.10 19.93
C TYR A 82 3.23 -4.77 20.63
N LEU A 83 3.03 -3.64 19.94
CA LEU A 83 3.26 -2.32 20.51
C LEU A 83 2.31 -2.01 21.67
N ALA A 84 1.02 -2.33 21.54
CA ALA A 84 0.06 -2.15 22.62
C ALA A 84 0.49 -2.91 23.90
N GLY A 85 0.96 -4.14 23.75
CA GLY A 85 1.54 -4.92 24.84
C GLY A 85 2.80 -4.29 25.42
N LEU A 86 3.76 -3.91 24.58
CA LEU A 86 5.01 -3.27 24.99
C LEU A 86 4.77 -1.96 25.76
N PHE A 87 3.84 -1.11 25.28
CA PHE A 87 3.47 0.12 25.98
C PHE A 87 2.79 -0.18 27.31
N THR A 88 1.88 -1.15 27.36
CA THR A 88 1.23 -1.56 28.62
C THR A 88 2.26 -2.02 29.65
N GLU A 89 3.19 -2.90 29.26
CA GLU A 89 4.27 -3.38 30.14
C GLU A 89 5.17 -2.23 30.60
N SER A 90 5.56 -1.35 29.68
CA SER A 90 6.46 -0.23 29.98
C SER A 90 5.83 0.79 30.93
N LEU A 91 4.54 1.11 30.72
CA LEU A 91 3.80 2.05 31.57
C LEU A 91 3.55 1.49 32.97
N LEU A 92 3.36 0.18 33.10
CA LEU A 92 3.19 -0.47 34.41
C LEU A 92 4.44 -0.34 35.30
N LYS A 93 5.63 -0.38 34.68
CA LYS A 93 6.94 -0.28 35.35
C LYS A 93 7.33 1.14 35.80
N ILE A 94 6.50 2.14 35.54
CA ILE A 94 6.76 3.52 36.00
C ILE A 94 6.32 3.65 37.45
N ASP A 95 7.26 3.76 38.38
CA ASP A 95 6.96 3.78 39.83
C ASP A 95 6.50 5.16 40.33
N ASP A 96 6.85 6.24 39.63
CA ASP A 96 6.59 7.63 40.04
C ASP A 96 5.13 8.10 39.82
N TRP A 97 4.29 7.29 39.19
CA TRP A 97 2.90 7.65 38.86
C TRP A 97 1.92 7.07 39.86
N ASP A 98 0.94 7.88 40.28
CA ASP A 98 -0.18 7.38 41.06
C ASP A 98 -1.01 6.37 40.23
N SER A 99 -1.71 5.48 40.94
CA SER A 99 -2.48 4.39 40.32
C SER A 99 -3.52 4.87 39.30
N LYS A 100 -4.13 6.03 39.54
CA LYS A 100 -5.17 6.57 38.65
C LYS A 100 -4.54 7.08 37.36
N THR A 101 -3.48 7.90 37.45
CA THR A 101 -2.74 8.38 36.27
C THR A 101 -2.22 7.22 35.43
N LYS A 102 -1.66 6.19 36.08
CA LYS A 102 -1.17 4.98 35.41
C LYS A 102 -2.29 4.24 34.68
N PHE A 103 -3.41 3.98 35.37
CA PHE A 103 -4.58 3.33 34.78
C PHE A 103 -5.14 4.12 33.58
N ASP A 104 -5.37 5.42 33.76
CA ASP A 104 -5.94 6.28 32.71
C ASP A 104 -5.02 6.35 31.48
N THR A 105 -3.71 6.40 31.70
CA THR A 105 -2.72 6.44 30.61
C THR A 105 -2.68 5.12 29.85
N ILE A 106 -2.67 3.98 30.55
CA ILE A 106 -2.72 2.65 29.91
C ILE A 106 -4.00 2.52 29.08
N LEU A 107 -5.14 2.95 29.62
CA LEU A 107 -6.41 2.91 28.90
C LEU A 107 -6.40 3.82 27.66
N ALA A 108 -5.81 5.00 27.76
CA ALA A 108 -5.67 5.92 26.64
C ALA A 108 -4.81 5.33 25.51
N PHE A 109 -3.66 4.72 25.84
CA PHE A 109 -2.81 4.06 24.84
C PHE A 109 -3.48 2.84 24.20
N ASN A 110 -4.25 2.06 24.97
CA ASN A 110 -5.04 0.96 24.40
C ASN A 110 -6.03 1.49 23.35
N LYS A 111 -6.84 2.50 23.70
CA LYS A 111 -7.77 3.13 22.75
C LYS A 111 -7.06 3.69 21.53
N PHE A 112 -5.90 4.31 21.72
CA PHE A 112 -5.08 4.83 20.64
C PHE A 112 -4.69 3.74 19.63
N PHE A 113 -4.19 2.58 20.08
CA PHE A 113 -3.83 1.49 19.18
C PHE A 113 -5.06 0.84 18.50
N TYR A 114 -6.19 0.72 19.21
CA TYR A 114 -7.45 0.28 18.59
C TYR A 114 -7.89 1.20 17.45
N ILE A 115 -7.87 2.52 17.67
CA ILE A 115 -8.22 3.50 16.63
C ILE A 115 -7.30 3.37 15.42
N GLN A 116 -5.99 3.21 15.63
CA GLN A 116 -5.09 2.99 14.48
C GLN A 116 -5.45 1.70 13.75
N CYS A 117 -5.65 0.59 14.46
CA CYS A 117 -5.99 -0.70 13.85
C CYS A 117 -7.28 -0.62 13.01
N ASP A 118 -8.32 0.04 13.53
CA ASP A 118 -9.58 0.27 12.81
C ASP A 118 -9.37 1.15 11.57
N ILE A 119 -8.55 2.20 11.66
CA ILE A 119 -8.26 3.07 10.51
C ILE A 119 -7.58 2.27 9.39
N PHE A 120 -6.64 1.39 9.73
CA PHE A 120 -5.97 0.50 8.76
C PHE A 120 -6.94 -0.50 8.15
N SER A 121 -7.75 -1.18 8.98
CA SER A 121 -8.63 -2.28 8.53
C SER A 121 -9.62 -1.86 7.44
N ARG A 122 -10.04 -0.58 7.43
CA ARG A 122 -10.94 -0.02 6.41
C ARG A 122 -10.48 -0.22 4.97
N TYR A 123 -9.18 -0.34 4.70
CA TYR A 123 -8.67 -0.55 3.33
C TYR A 123 -8.39 -2.01 3.00
N TYR A 124 -8.67 -2.93 3.93
CA TYR A 124 -8.51 -4.38 3.74
C TYR A 124 -9.84 -5.12 3.69
N ILE A 125 -10.92 -4.47 4.12
CA ILE A 125 -12.27 -5.02 4.06
C ILE A 125 -12.93 -4.47 2.80
N PRO A 126 -13.35 -5.32 1.84
CA PRO A 126 -14.15 -4.88 0.71
C PRO A 126 -15.44 -4.27 1.22
N ASP A 127 -15.70 -3.01 0.88
CA ASP A 127 -16.78 -2.21 1.46
C ASP A 127 -18.18 -2.63 0.96
N GLY A 128 -18.28 -3.74 0.22
CA GLY A 128 -19.49 -4.21 -0.49
C GLY A 128 -19.99 -3.24 -1.58
N SER A 129 -19.50 -2.01 -1.55
CA SER A 129 -19.75 -0.93 -2.49
C SER A 129 -18.86 -1.00 -3.72
N ASP A 130 -18.13 -2.12 -3.91
CA ASP A 130 -17.01 -2.37 -4.82
C ASP A 130 -17.30 -2.01 -6.29
N LYS A 131 -17.47 -0.70 -6.50
CA LYS A 131 -17.18 0.08 -7.68
C LYS A 131 -15.70 0.49 -7.63
N GLY A 132 -14.91 -0.11 -6.74
CA GLY A 132 -13.45 -0.08 -6.68
C GLY A 132 -12.78 -0.80 -7.85
N ASN A 133 -13.57 -1.29 -8.80
CA ASN A 133 -13.13 -1.62 -10.14
C ASN A 133 -13.79 -0.77 -11.23
N SER A 134 -14.76 0.11 -10.96
CA SER A 134 -15.49 0.80 -12.03
C SER A 134 -14.64 1.87 -12.70
N VAL A 135 -13.93 2.70 -11.94
CA VAL A 135 -13.07 3.76 -12.53
C VAL A 135 -11.85 3.15 -13.24
N ASP A 136 -11.28 2.08 -12.66
CA ASP A 136 -10.11 1.41 -13.24
C ASP A 136 -10.49 0.46 -14.38
N LYS A 137 -11.64 -0.22 -14.33
CA LYS A 137 -12.23 -0.91 -15.50
C LYS A 137 -12.56 0.09 -16.59
N ILE A 138 -13.17 1.25 -16.29
CA ILE A 138 -13.46 2.28 -17.29
C ILE A 138 -12.17 2.81 -17.92
N LYS A 139 -11.08 2.97 -17.15
CA LYS A 139 -9.76 3.35 -17.70
C LYS A 139 -9.12 2.24 -18.55
N LEU A 140 -9.19 0.99 -18.11
CA LEU A 140 -8.71 -0.19 -18.84
C LEU A 140 -9.50 -0.41 -20.13
N GLU A 141 -10.83 -0.34 -20.09
CA GLU A 141 -11.74 -0.46 -21.23
C GLU A 141 -11.49 0.65 -22.26
N LYS A 142 -11.33 1.90 -21.80
CA LYS A 142 -10.97 3.02 -22.70
C LYS A 142 -9.61 2.81 -23.36
N LYS A 143 -8.62 2.33 -22.61
CA LYS A 143 -7.27 2.03 -23.15
C LYS A 143 -7.29 0.87 -24.14
N GLU A 144 -8.11 -0.16 -23.90
CA GLU A 144 -8.32 -1.27 -24.83
C GLU A 144 -9.04 -0.84 -26.11
N GLU A 145 -10.03 0.05 -26.03
CA GLU A 145 -10.70 0.63 -27.20
C GLU A 145 -9.75 1.48 -28.04
N GLU A 146 -8.88 2.27 -27.40
CA GLU A 146 -7.87 3.07 -28.08
C GLU A 146 -6.86 2.18 -28.83
N ILE A 147 -6.37 1.11 -28.19
CA ILE A 147 -5.47 0.14 -28.83
C ILE A 147 -6.17 -0.55 -30.02
N LYS A 148 -7.44 -0.95 -29.88
CA LYS A 148 -8.20 -1.56 -30.99
C LYS A 148 -8.35 -0.60 -32.17
N ARG A 149 -8.61 0.69 -31.92
CA ARG A 149 -8.68 1.70 -32.99
C ARG A 149 -7.36 1.84 -33.72
N LEU A 150 -6.24 1.96 -32.99
CA LEU A 150 -4.90 2.07 -33.57
C LEU A 150 -4.52 0.84 -34.41
N VAL A 151 -4.88 -0.36 -33.97
CA VAL A 151 -4.65 -1.61 -34.73
C VAL A 151 -5.48 -1.66 -36.02
N VAL A 152 -6.73 -1.19 -35.98
CA VAL A 152 -7.61 -1.14 -37.17
C VAL A 152 -7.12 -0.09 -38.18
N GLU A 153 -6.72 1.08 -37.70
CA GLU A 153 -6.20 2.18 -38.53
C GLU A 153 -4.83 1.85 -39.15
N SER A 154 -3.99 1.11 -38.42
CA SER A 154 -2.75 0.56 -38.95
C SER A 154 -2.99 -0.54 -40.00
N ARG A 155 -4.11 -1.28 -39.94
CA ARG A 155 -4.48 -2.28 -40.95
C ARG A 155 -5.04 -1.66 -42.24
N SER A 156 -5.75 -0.54 -42.17
CA SER A 156 -6.30 0.13 -43.34
C SER A 156 -5.28 0.95 -44.13
N SER A 157 -4.12 1.26 -43.52
CA SER A 157 -3.03 2.03 -44.11
C SER A 157 -1.91 1.19 -44.72
N ILE A 158 -1.99 -0.15 -44.65
CA ILE A 158 -1.01 -1.07 -45.27
C ILE A 158 -1.61 -1.63 -46.58
N PRO A 159 -1.04 -1.29 -47.75
CA PRO A 159 -1.41 -1.92 -49.02
C PRO A 159 -1.21 -3.43 -48.94
N SER A 160 -2.12 -4.20 -49.55
CA SER A 160 -2.26 -5.67 -49.49
C SER A 160 -1.06 -6.51 -50.00
N ALA A 161 0.12 -5.90 -50.19
CA ALA A 161 1.30 -6.54 -50.77
C ALA A 161 2.36 -7.00 -49.75
N PHE A 162 2.23 -6.69 -48.45
CA PHE A 162 3.17 -7.19 -47.42
C PHE A 162 2.44 -8.13 -46.44
N GLY A 163 2.64 -9.43 -46.66
CA GLY A 163 1.88 -10.51 -46.05
C GLY A 163 2.00 -10.65 -44.53
N VAL A 164 0.85 -10.85 -43.89
CA VAL A 164 0.42 -11.77 -42.80
C VAL A 164 1.34 -12.03 -41.57
N SER A 165 2.61 -11.63 -41.54
CA SER A 165 3.54 -12.00 -40.45
C SER A 165 3.38 -11.18 -39.16
N SER A 166 2.96 -9.91 -39.23
CA SER A 166 2.92 -9.02 -38.06
C SER A 166 1.71 -9.25 -37.13
N ALA A 167 0.57 -9.68 -37.66
CA ALA A 167 -0.66 -9.82 -36.87
C ALA A 167 -0.63 -11.00 -35.87
N VAL A 168 0.07 -12.08 -36.24
CA VAL A 168 0.22 -13.26 -35.36
C VAL A 168 1.16 -12.94 -34.19
N GLY A 169 2.22 -12.16 -34.41
CA GLY A 169 3.15 -11.74 -33.37
C GLY A 169 2.51 -10.86 -32.29
N VAL A 170 1.62 -9.94 -32.67
CA VAL A 170 0.90 -9.06 -31.72
C VAL A 170 -0.09 -9.85 -30.87
N LEU A 171 -0.83 -10.79 -31.45
CA LEU A 171 -1.76 -11.66 -30.73
C LEU A 171 -1.02 -12.65 -29.80
N ALA A 172 0.10 -13.23 -30.26
CA ALA A 172 0.93 -14.10 -29.43
C ALA A 172 1.56 -13.35 -28.25
N GLY A 173 2.03 -12.11 -28.47
CA GLY A 173 2.56 -11.25 -27.40
C GLY A 173 1.50 -10.86 -26.36
N ALA A 174 0.27 -10.56 -26.80
CA ALA A 174 -0.84 -10.24 -25.90
C ALA A 174 -1.29 -11.45 -25.06
N LEU A 175 -1.32 -12.64 -25.65
CA LEU A 175 -1.65 -13.89 -24.94
C LEU A 175 -0.54 -14.31 -23.98
N PHE A 176 0.73 -14.10 -24.34
CA PHE A 176 1.87 -14.37 -23.47
C PHE A 176 1.94 -13.40 -22.27
N ALA A 177 1.66 -12.11 -22.50
CA ALA A 177 1.51 -11.12 -21.43
C ALA A 177 0.37 -11.47 -20.47
N ARG A 178 -0.75 -12.00 -20.99
CA ARG A 178 -1.87 -12.49 -20.18
C ARG A 178 -1.53 -13.73 -19.36
N TYR A 179 -0.70 -14.64 -19.87
CA TYR A 179 -0.23 -15.82 -19.13
C TYR A 179 0.72 -15.45 -17.97
N LEU A 180 1.58 -14.45 -18.16
CA LEU A 180 2.50 -13.96 -17.12
C LEU A 180 1.79 -13.16 -16.00
N LEU A 181 0.62 -12.59 -16.26
CA LEU A 181 -0.16 -11.82 -15.29
C LEU A 181 -1.14 -12.67 -14.45
N LEU A 182 -1.30 -13.95 -14.78
CA LEU A 182 -2.23 -14.88 -14.10
C LEU A 182 -1.51 -15.94 -13.25
N LYS A 183 -0.23 -15.75 -12.96
CA LYS A 183 0.59 -16.56 -12.06
C LYS A 183 1.14 -15.67 -10.95
#